data_AF-A0AAE4EZ43-F1
#
_entry.id   AF-A0AAE4EZ43-F1
#
_cell.length_a   1.000
_cell.length_b   1.000
_cell.length_c   1.000
_cell.angle_alpha   90.00
_cell.angle_beta   90.00
_cell.angle_gamma   90.00
#
_symmetry.space_group_name_H-M   'P 1'
#
loop_
_entity.id
_entity.type
_entity.pdbx_description
1 polymer ?
#
loop_
_entity_poly.entity_id
_entity_poly.type
_entity_poly.pdbx_seq_one_letter_code
_entity_poly.pdbx_strand_id
1 'polypeptide(L)'
;MFVGHALFAFALGALAARWLGLSRERAVQLGVVAGLFAAAPDADIVYAPFGLLVGAAENLTADGFWETANVVHRGPTHSLVLGTALAVAAGLWSTESQPARIASLAIGVALVAVTGVLSGPVAALVTVVFVAAALAIATFAVSRDISPRTVAALALLGLLTHPFGDLFTGGPPPFLYPFDVTLVAERVLLHPDPTTHLLAAFAIELATVWLAVWTYVHLRGYTLTELVRPRAALGIGYAAAVLFLPAPTLERSAHFVFSVLALGVIGAPVRPFSHGVDWLETVVTGLAAVTIAALAYAMAYGAI
;
A
#
# COMPACT_ATOMS: atom_id res chain seq x y z
N MET A 1 -3.46 -3.94 4.56
CA MET A 1 -3.88 -2.60 4.09
C MET A 1 -3.51 -2.42 2.63
N PHE A 2 -4.46 -2.14 1.75
CA PHE A 2 -4.19 -2.17 0.31
C PHE A 2 -3.55 -0.90 -0.25
N VAL A 3 -3.80 0.29 0.33
CA VAL A 3 -3.31 1.56 -0.26
C VAL A 3 -2.56 2.44 0.75
N GLY A 4 -2.87 2.30 2.05
CA GLY A 4 -2.34 3.20 3.08
C GLY A 4 -0.81 3.20 3.19
N HIS A 5 -0.13 2.07 2.96
CA HIS A 5 1.33 1.98 3.10
C HIS A 5 2.07 2.79 2.03
N ALA A 6 1.60 2.78 0.78
CA ALA A 6 2.17 3.58 -0.31
C ALA A 6 1.97 5.09 -0.07
N LEU A 7 0.78 5.48 0.39
CA LEU A 7 0.45 6.86 0.75
C LEU A 7 1.24 7.33 1.97
N PHE A 8 1.45 6.44 2.95
CA PHE A 8 2.26 6.71 4.12
C PHE A 8 3.73 6.94 3.74
N ALA A 9 4.31 6.06 2.92
CA ALA A 9 5.67 6.23 2.42
C ALA A 9 5.83 7.51 1.58
N PHE A 10 4.83 7.86 0.78
CA PHE A 10 4.78 9.14 0.07
C PHE A 10 4.86 10.32 1.05
N ALA A 11 4.01 10.32 2.07
CA ALA A 11 3.97 11.41 3.04
C ALA A 11 5.29 11.54 3.80
N LEU A 12 5.84 10.43 4.30
CA LEU A 12 7.11 10.41 4.99
C LEU A 12 8.25 10.93 4.11
N GLY A 13 8.36 10.43 2.87
CA GLY A 13 9.41 10.83 1.94
C GLY A 13 9.33 12.31 1.58
N ALA A 14 8.12 12.81 1.32
CA ALA A 14 7.91 14.22 0.98
C ALA A 14 8.16 15.15 2.17
N LEU A 15 7.65 14.83 3.37
CA LEU A 15 7.86 15.64 4.57
C LEU A 15 9.33 15.64 5.01
N ALA A 16 10.01 14.49 4.96
CA ALA A 16 11.44 14.40 5.23
C ALA A 16 12.26 15.26 4.25
N ALA A 17 11.95 15.17 2.94
CA ALA A 17 12.59 16.00 1.93
C ALA A 17 12.42 17.50 2.18
N ARG A 18 11.22 17.93 2.61
CA ARG A 18 10.98 19.32 3.01
C ARG A 18 11.71 19.73 4.25
N TRP A 19 11.75 18.87 5.26
CA TRP A 19 12.46 19.12 6.51
C TRP A 19 13.97 19.31 6.25
N LEU A 20 14.51 18.60 5.26
CA LEU A 20 15.88 18.76 4.76
C LEU A 20 16.10 19.99 3.86
N GLY A 21 15.10 20.87 3.70
CA GLY A 21 15.22 22.13 2.97
C GLY A 21 15.09 22.03 1.44
N LEU A 22 14.76 20.86 0.88
CA LEU A 22 14.52 20.71 -0.56
C LEU A 22 13.25 21.44 -0.99
N SER A 23 13.15 21.89 -2.25
CA SER A 23 11.97 22.58 -2.78
C SER A 23 10.67 21.76 -2.67
N ARG A 24 9.51 22.42 -2.77
CA ARG A 24 8.19 21.77 -2.64
C ARG A 24 7.97 20.74 -3.75
N GLU A 25 8.36 21.11 -4.96
CA GLU A 25 8.28 20.28 -6.15
C GLU A 25 9.17 19.03 -5.99
N ARG A 26 10.40 19.23 -5.50
CA ARG A 26 11.34 18.12 -5.28
C ARG A 26 10.84 17.20 -4.17
N ALA A 27 10.29 17.74 -3.09
CA ALA A 27 9.73 16.93 -2.01
C ALA A 27 8.57 16.05 -2.49
N VAL A 28 7.62 16.59 -3.26
CA VAL A 28 6.54 15.79 -3.86
C VAL A 28 7.12 14.69 -4.75
N GLN A 29 8.10 15.01 -5.58
CA GLN A 29 8.76 14.04 -6.46
C GLN A 29 9.42 12.89 -5.70
N LEU A 30 10.17 13.18 -4.63
CA LEU A 30 10.79 12.14 -3.80
C LEU A 30 9.75 11.32 -3.04
N GLY A 31 8.69 11.96 -2.54
CA GLY A 31 7.54 11.27 -1.96
C GLY A 31 6.90 10.30 -2.94
N VAL A 32 6.66 10.71 -4.20
CA VAL A 32 6.08 9.83 -5.22
C VAL A 32 6.95 8.60 -5.42
N VAL A 33 8.27 8.77 -5.51
CA VAL A 33 9.19 7.63 -5.68
C VAL A 33 9.19 6.70 -4.45
N ALA A 34 9.16 7.24 -3.22
CA ALA A 34 9.01 6.43 -2.02
C ALA A 34 7.68 5.65 -2.00
N GLY A 35 6.58 6.29 -2.36
CA GLY A 35 5.27 5.66 -2.47
C GLY A 35 5.23 4.57 -3.53
N LEU A 36 5.89 4.78 -4.68
CA LEU A 36 6.02 3.76 -5.71
C LEU A 36 6.81 2.53 -5.21
N PHE A 37 7.91 2.73 -4.49
CA PHE A 37 8.65 1.61 -3.89
C PHE A 37 7.82 0.88 -2.83
N ALA A 38 7.01 1.59 -2.06
CA ALA A 38 6.09 0.98 -1.09
C ALA A 38 4.95 0.19 -1.77
N ALA A 39 4.49 0.62 -2.96
CA ALA A 39 3.47 -0.08 -3.74
C ALA A 39 4.03 -1.22 -4.62
N ALA A 40 5.34 -1.25 -4.87
CA ALA A 40 5.97 -2.26 -5.72
C ALA A 40 5.68 -3.71 -5.28
N PRO A 41 5.65 -4.04 -3.98
CA PRO A 41 5.29 -5.39 -3.52
C PRO A 41 3.86 -5.78 -3.89
N ASP A 42 2.90 -4.85 -3.96
CA ASP A 42 1.48 -5.13 -4.33
C ASP A 42 1.32 -5.62 -5.79
N ALA A 43 2.36 -5.50 -6.62
CA ALA A 43 2.39 -6.14 -7.93
C ALA A 43 2.39 -7.68 -7.82
N ASP A 44 2.54 -8.22 -6.61
CA ASP A 44 2.44 -9.64 -6.34
C ASP A 44 1.10 -10.23 -6.75
N ILE A 45 -0.01 -9.48 -6.79
CA ILE A 45 -1.33 -9.94 -7.27
C ILE A 45 -1.31 -10.62 -8.64
N VAL A 46 -0.27 -10.38 -9.45
CA VAL A 46 0.03 -11.13 -10.67
C VAL A 46 0.12 -12.64 -10.42
N TYR A 47 0.39 -13.10 -9.19
CA TYR A 47 0.33 -14.51 -8.81
C TYR A 47 -1.03 -15.14 -9.10
N ALA A 48 -2.13 -14.38 -9.04
CA ALA A 48 -3.48 -14.93 -9.16
C ALA A 48 -3.73 -15.62 -10.52
N PRO A 49 -3.53 -14.97 -11.69
CA PRO A 49 -3.71 -15.65 -12.97
C PRO A 49 -2.70 -16.78 -13.21
N PHE A 50 -1.43 -16.63 -12.81
CA PHE A 50 -0.42 -17.67 -12.99
C PHE A 50 -0.64 -18.88 -12.11
N GLY A 51 -1.05 -18.62 -10.87
CA GLY A 51 -1.37 -19.64 -9.91
C GLY A 51 -2.59 -20.46 -10.32
N LEU A 52 -3.61 -19.84 -10.95
CA LEU A 52 -4.73 -20.58 -11.56
C LEU A 52 -4.26 -21.51 -12.68
N LEU A 53 -3.30 -21.07 -13.51
CA LEU A 53 -2.73 -21.89 -14.59
C LEU A 53 -1.93 -23.09 -14.04
N VAL A 54 -1.13 -22.89 -12.99
CA VAL A 54 -0.36 -23.96 -12.33
C VAL A 54 -1.30 -24.91 -11.57
N GLY A 55 -2.27 -24.38 -10.82
CA GLY A 55 -3.25 -25.19 -10.10
C GLY A 55 -4.12 -26.05 -11.00
N ALA A 56 -4.47 -25.56 -12.20
CA ALA A 56 -5.15 -26.35 -13.23
C ALA A 56 -4.27 -27.50 -13.77
N ALA A 57 -2.94 -27.34 -13.78
CA ALA A 57 -2.01 -28.40 -14.16
C ALA A 57 -1.79 -29.43 -13.03
N GLU A 58 -1.94 -29.03 -11.77
CA GLU A 58 -1.67 -29.85 -10.57
C GLU A 58 -2.94 -30.44 -9.91
N ASN A 59 -4.13 -30.25 -10.50
CA ASN A 59 -5.44 -30.66 -9.93
C ASN A 59 -5.72 -30.10 -8.52
N LEU A 60 -5.22 -28.90 -8.21
CA LEU A 60 -5.50 -28.24 -6.93
C LEU A 60 -6.95 -27.73 -6.89
N THR A 61 -7.61 -27.86 -5.74
CA THR A 61 -8.91 -27.21 -5.51
C THR A 61 -8.74 -25.69 -5.46
N ALA A 62 -9.81 -24.93 -5.77
CA ALA A 62 -9.78 -23.47 -5.71
C ALA A 62 -9.38 -22.96 -4.31
N ASP A 63 -9.86 -23.60 -3.24
CA ASP A 63 -9.53 -23.21 -1.86
C ASP A 63 -8.06 -23.49 -1.51
N GLY A 64 -7.54 -24.68 -1.89
CA GLY A 64 -6.14 -25.02 -1.69
C GLY A 64 -5.18 -24.15 -2.50
N PHE A 65 -5.63 -23.69 -3.67
CA PHE A 65 -4.94 -22.69 -4.46
C PHE A 65 -4.85 -21.35 -3.71
N TRP A 66 -5.96 -20.81 -3.21
CA TRP A 66 -5.98 -19.52 -2.52
C TRP A 66 -5.20 -19.53 -1.21
N GLU A 67 -5.29 -20.60 -0.43
CA GLU A 67 -4.55 -20.76 0.83
C GLU A 67 -3.03 -20.80 0.57
N THR A 68 -2.59 -21.61 -0.39
CA THR A 68 -1.17 -21.72 -0.76
C THR A 68 -0.68 -20.42 -1.38
N ALA A 69 -1.43 -19.85 -2.32
CA ALA A 69 -1.03 -18.65 -3.01
C ALA A 69 -0.93 -17.47 -2.05
N ASN A 70 -1.86 -17.31 -1.11
CA ASN A 70 -1.84 -16.25 -0.10
C ASN A 70 -0.65 -16.33 0.86
N VAL A 71 -0.12 -17.52 1.14
CA VAL A 71 1.06 -17.69 1.99
C VAL A 71 2.36 -17.50 1.20
N VAL A 72 2.39 -17.99 -0.04
CA VAL A 72 3.61 -18.08 -0.83
C VAL A 72 4.09 -16.73 -1.39
N HIS A 73 3.19 -15.81 -1.74
CA HIS A 73 3.60 -14.49 -2.23
C HIS A 73 4.01 -13.52 -1.10
N ARG A 74 3.35 -13.61 0.06
CA ARG A 74 3.57 -12.69 1.18
C ARG A 74 4.96 -12.82 1.77
N GLY A 75 5.57 -14.00 1.71
CA GLY A 75 6.95 -14.21 2.18
C GLY A 75 7.95 -13.25 1.52
N PRO A 76 8.14 -13.37 0.20
CA PRO A 76 9.08 -12.51 -0.52
C PRO A 76 8.72 -11.02 -0.50
N THR A 77 7.44 -10.67 -0.63
CA THR A 77 7.01 -9.27 -0.83
C THR A 77 6.94 -8.47 0.48
N HIS A 78 6.72 -9.14 1.62
CA HIS A 78 6.66 -8.51 2.93
C HIS A 78 7.93 -8.74 3.78
N SER A 79 9.01 -9.25 3.18
CA SER A 79 10.28 -9.45 3.88
C SER A 79 11.10 -8.17 3.98
N LEU A 80 11.49 -7.80 5.20
CA LEU A 80 12.43 -6.70 5.46
C LEU A 80 13.83 -7.02 4.92
N VAL A 81 14.21 -8.31 4.91
CA VAL A 81 15.51 -8.77 4.41
C VAL A 81 15.58 -8.61 2.89
N LEU A 82 14.58 -9.14 2.17
CA LEU A 82 14.51 -9.00 0.71
C LEU A 82 14.28 -7.55 0.30
N GLY A 83 13.42 -6.82 1.00
CA GLY A 83 13.21 -5.39 0.78
C GLY A 83 14.49 -4.58 0.93
N THR A 84 15.32 -4.87 1.95
CA THR A 84 16.64 -4.23 2.13
C THR A 84 17.59 -4.58 0.98
N ALA A 85 17.70 -5.86 0.62
CA ALA A 85 18.56 -6.29 -0.49
C ALA A 85 18.12 -5.66 -1.82
N LEU A 86 16.81 -5.57 -2.06
CA LEU A 86 16.25 -4.97 -3.26
C LEU A 86 16.44 -3.44 -3.29
N ALA A 87 16.39 -2.77 -2.14
CA ALA A 87 16.73 -1.35 -2.05
C ALA A 87 18.20 -1.09 -2.42
N VAL A 88 19.12 -1.96 -1.99
CA VAL A 88 20.53 -1.92 -2.40
C VAL A 88 20.66 -2.14 -3.90
N ALA A 89 19.96 -3.14 -4.46
CA ALA A 89 19.94 -3.38 -5.90
C ALA A 89 19.42 -2.16 -6.68
N ALA A 90 18.31 -1.54 -6.26
CA ALA A 90 17.78 -0.32 -6.87
C ALA A 90 18.78 0.85 -6.83
N GLY A 91 19.50 1.02 -5.72
CA GLY A 91 20.58 2.00 -5.60
C GLY A 91 21.74 1.72 -6.56
N LEU A 92 22.20 0.48 -6.65
CA LEU A 92 23.27 0.05 -7.55
C LEU A 92 22.87 0.20 -9.03
N TRP A 93 21.65 -0.20 -9.38
CA TRP A 93 21.06 -0.02 -10.71
C TRP A 93 21.05 1.42 -11.17
N SER A 94 20.79 2.32 -10.22
CA SER A 94 20.72 3.76 -10.47
C SER A 94 22.08 4.39 -10.77
N THR A 95 23.18 3.65 -10.54
CA THR A 95 24.52 4.13 -10.91
C THR A 95 24.80 3.90 -12.40
N GLU A 96 25.60 4.79 -13.00
CA GLU A 96 26.03 4.69 -14.40
C GLU A 96 27.19 3.70 -14.61
N SER A 97 27.58 2.93 -13.57
CA SER A 97 28.73 2.02 -13.67
C SER A 97 28.29 0.60 -14.06
N GLN A 98 28.98 0.00 -15.02
CA GLN A 98 28.73 -1.39 -15.44
C GLN A 98 28.90 -2.40 -14.28
N PRO A 99 29.94 -2.32 -13.42
CA PRO A 99 30.07 -3.23 -12.29
C PRO A 99 28.89 -3.19 -11.32
N ALA A 100 28.37 -2.00 -11.03
CA ALA A 100 27.23 -1.85 -10.13
C ALA A 100 25.92 -2.37 -10.74
N ARG A 101 25.70 -2.19 -12.05
CA ARG A 101 24.55 -2.79 -12.75
C ARG A 101 24.61 -4.31 -12.73
N ILE A 102 25.79 -4.89 -12.94
CA ILE A 102 26.01 -6.34 -12.80
C ILE A 102 25.69 -6.79 -11.37
N ALA A 103 26.18 -6.08 -10.36
CA ALA A 103 25.90 -6.39 -8.95
C ALA A 103 24.40 -6.29 -8.63
N SER A 104 23.70 -5.27 -9.13
CA SER A 104 22.25 -5.13 -8.99
C SER A 104 21.51 -6.33 -9.58
N LEU A 105 21.86 -6.75 -10.79
CA LEU A 105 21.23 -7.89 -11.44
C LEU A 105 21.56 -9.20 -10.71
N ALA A 106 22.79 -9.36 -10.23
CA ALA A 106 23.20 -10.51 -9.44
C ALA A 106 22.39 -10.62 -8.14
N ILE A 107 22.15 -9.52 -7.44
CA ILE A 107 21.25 -9.49 -6.27
C ILE A 107 19.85 -9.93 -6.69
N GLY A 108 19.27 -9.34 -7.74
CA GLY A 108 17.94 -9.70 -8.22
C GLY A 108 17.81 -11.19 -8.56
N VAL A 109 18.78 -11.75 -9.29
CA VAL A 109 18.84 -13.18 -9.61
C VAL A 109 18.96 -14.04 -8.35
N ALA A 110 19.79 -13.64 -7.39
CA ALA A 110 19.93 -14.35 -6.13
C ALA A 110 18.62 -14.37 -5.33
N LEU A 111 17.89 -13.25 -5.27
CA LEU A 111 16.59 -13.19 -4.60
C LEU A 111 15.57 -14.12 -5.25
N VAL A 112 15.50 -14.12 -6.59
CA VAL A 112 14.62 -15.01 -7.36
C VAL A 112 14.99 -16.49 -7.12
N ALA A 113 16.29 -16.81 -7.17
CA ALA A 113 16.77 -18.18 -6.96
C ALA A 113 16.46 -18.67 -5.54
N VAL A 114 16.79 -17.89 -4.51
CA VAL A 114 16.49 -18.21 -3.11
C VAL A 114 14.99 -18.41 -2.91
N THR A 115 14.18 -17.49 -3.44
CA THR A 115 12.73 -17.59 -3.34
C THR A 115 12.20 -18.85 -4.03
N GLY A 116 12.68 -19.15 -5.23
CA GLY A 116 12.24 -20.32 -5.99
C GLY A 116 12.60 -21.63 -5.33
N VAL A 117 13.79 -21.73 -4.74
CA VAL A 117 14.24 -22.92 -4.01
C VAL A 117 13.40 -23.14 -2.74
N LEU A 118 13.06 -22.09 -2.02
CA LEU A 118 12.40 -22.19 -0.72
C LEU A 118 10.87 -22.22 -0.80
N SER A 119 10.30 -21.56 -1.79
CA SER A 119 8.86 -21.27 -1.86
C SER A 119 8.23 -21.63 -3.22
N GLY A 120 9.02 -22.23 -4.12
CA GLY A 120 8.53 -22.79 -5.39
C GLY A 120 8.43 -21.79 -6.54
N PRO A 121 8.00 -22.26 -7.72
CA PRO A 121 8.05 -21.49 -8.97
C PRO A 121 7.13 -20.26 -8.99
N VAL A 122 5.98 -20.32 -8.32
CA VAL A 122 5.06 -19.17 -8.22
C VAL A 122 5.70 -18.03 -7.42
N ALA A 123 6.35 -18.35 -6.30
CA ALA A 123 7.09 -17.37 -5.51
C ALA A 123 8.24 -16.75 -6.31
N ALA A 124 8.99 -17.57 -7.05
CA ALA A 124 10.06 -17.09 -7.92
C ALA A 124 9.55 -16.10 -8.96
N LEU A 125 8.41 -16.40 -9.60
CA LEU A 125 7.77 -15.51 -10.58
C LEU A 125 7.34 -14.18 -9.95
N VAL A 126 6.70 -14.23 -8.77
CA VAL A 126 6.36 -13.01 -8.01
C VAL A 126 7.60 -12.19 -7.71
N THR A 127 8.69 -12.83 -7.25
CA THR A 127 9.96 -12.13 -7.00
C THR A 127 10.56 -11.54 -8.27
N VAL A 128 10.41 -12.17 -9.44
CA VAL A 128 10.82 -11.58 -10.72
C VAL A 128 10.04 -10.29 -11.01
N VAL A 129 8.72 -10.31 -10.86
CA VAL A 129 7.86 -9.12 -11.06
C VAL A 129 8.24 -8.03 -10.07
N PHE A 130 8.46 -8.40 -8.80
CA PHE A 130 8.85 -7.46 -7.75
C PHE A 130 10.21 -6.81 -8.02
N VAL A 131 11.21 -7.59 -8.40
CA VAL A 131 12.53 -7.08 -8.80
C VAL A 131 12.39 -6.16 -10.01
N ALA A 132 11.66 -6.57 -11.04
CA ALA A 132 11.44 -5.77 -12.24
C ALA A 132 10.76 -4.44 -11.93
N ALA A 133 9.74 -4.43 -11.06
CA ALA A 133 9.05 -3.22 -10.61
C ALA A 133 10.03 -2.26 -9.90
N ALA A 134 10.84 -2.76 -8.96
CA ALA A 134 11.81 -1.94 -8.26
C ALA A 134 12.87 -1.34 -9.21
N LEU A 135 13.37 -2.10 -10.18
CA LEU A 135 14.31 -1.59 -11.19
C LEU A 135 13.66 -0.58 -12.15
N ALA A 136 12.39 -0.78 -12.49
CA ALA A 136 11.62 0.18 -13.29
C ALA A 136 11.44 1.51 -12.54
N ILE A 137 11.12 1.46 -11.25
CA ILE A 137 11.01 2.65 -10.38
C ILE A 137 12.36 3.34 -10.24
N ALA A 138 13.45 2.58 -10.05
CA ALA A 138 14.80 3.13 -10.01
C ALA A 138 15.17 3.83 -11.33
N THR A 139 14.85 3.22 -12.47
CA THR A 139 15.06 3.82 -13.81
C THR A 139 14.25 5.11 -13.97
N PHE A 140 13.00 5.11 -13.54
CA PHE A 140 12.17 6.31 -13.50
C PHE A 140 12.81 7.39 -12.61
N ALA A 141 13.29 7.04 -11.43
CA ALA A 141 13.95 7.98 -10.52
C ALA A 141 15.22 8.60 -11.12
N VAL A 142 16.03 7.82 -11.86
CA VAL A 142 17.20 8.34 -12.58
C VAL A 142 16.80 9.33 -13.67
N SER A 143 15.75 9.05 -14.45
CA SER A 143 15.19 10.00 -15.45
C SER A 143 14.65 11.30 -14.85
N ARG A 144 14.61 11.37 -13.52
CA ARG A 144 14.13 12.46 -12.69
C ARG A 144 15.28 13.12 -11.91
N ASP A 145 16.52 12.87 -12.31
CA ASP A 145 17.76 13.37 -11.71
C ASP A 145 17.86 13.06 -10.20
N ILE A 146 17.35 11.90 -9.76
CA ILE A 146 17.46 11.45 -8.38
C ILE A 146 18.76 10.66 -8.22
N SER A 147 19.62 11.11 -7.29
CA SER A 147 20.92 10.49 -7.07
C SER A 147 20.78 9.02 -6.63
N PRO A 148 21.74 8.13 -6.95
CA PRO A 148 21.66 6.71 -6.57
C PRO A 148 21.49 6.47 -5.08
N ARG A 149 22.14 7.29 -4.23
CA ARG A 149 21.99 7.22 -2.76
C ARG A 149 20.58 7.58 -2.33
N THR A 150 19.98 8.58 -2.96
CA THR A 150 18.59 8.97 -2.70
C THR A 150 17.62 7.89 -3.17
N VAL A 151 17.87 7.24 -4.32
CA VAL A 151 17.05 6.09 -4.76
C VAL A 151 17.10 4.96 -3.74
N ALA A 152 18.29 4.58 -3.26
CA ALA A 152 18.44 3.55 -2.23
C ALA A 152 17.69 3.92 -0.94
N ALA A 153 17.79 5.17 -0.49
CA ALA A 153 17.10 5.64 0.72
C ALA A 153 15.57 5.64 0.57
N LEU A 154 15.05 6.06 -0.59
CA LEU A 154 13.60 6.03 -0.87
C LEU A 154 13.09 4.59 -1.05
N ALA A 155 13.90 3.71 -1.63
CA ALA A 155 13.59 2.29 -1.73
C ALA A 155 13.56 1.64 -0.33
N LEU A 156 14.52 1.94 0.55
CA LEU A 156 14.47 1.49 1.94
C LEU A 156 13.21 2.00 2.65
N LEU A 157 12.91 3.30 2.53
CA LEU A 157 11.71 3.86 3.13
C LEU A 157 10.44 3.17 2.64
N GLY A 158 10.29 2.99 1.32
CA GLY A 158 9.09 2.37 0.75
C GLY A 158 8.97 0.88 1.09
N LEU A 159 10.01 0.11 0.78
CA LEU A 159 10.01 -1.34 0.93
C LEU A 159 9.96 -1.79 2.39
N LEU A 160 10.52 -1.01 3.32
CA LEU A 160 10.49 -1.36 4.75
C LEU A 160 9.22 -0.87 5.46
N THR A 161 8.47 0.07 4.90
CA THR A 161 7.18 0.47 5.49
C THR A 161 6.03 -0.41 5.02
N HIS A 162 6.14 -1.01 3.83
CA HIS A 162 5.12 -1.88 3.24
C HIS A 162 4.64 -3.02 4.17
N PRO A 163 5.51 -3.86 4.76
CA PRO A 163 5.08 -5.06 5.50
C PRO A 163 4.20 -4.77 6.73
N PHE A 164 4.33 -3.57 7.29
CA PHE A 164 3.62 -3.17 8.51
C PHE A 164 2.14 -2.85 8.26
N GLY A 165 1.74 -2.66 7.01
CA GLY A 165 0.34 -2.42 6.63
C GLY A 165 -0.61 -3.57 6.97
N ASP A 166 -0.09 -4.76 7.27
CA ASP A 166 -0.90 -5.93 7.58
C ASP A 166 -1.08 -6.22 9.07
N LEU A 167 -0.35 -5.50 9.94
CA LEU A 167 -0.35 -5.77 11.39
C LEU A 167 -1.72 -5.65 12.06
N PHE A 168 -2.64 -4.86 11.49
CA PHE A 168 -3.97 -4.62 12.04
C PHE A 168 -5.09 -5.35 11.30
N THR A 169 -4.87 -5.79 10.06
CA THR A 169 -5.94 -6.35 9.21
C THR A 169 -5.70 -7.81 8.84
N GLY A 170 -4.45 -8.22 8.63
CA GLY A 170 -4.05 -9.59 8.28
C GLY A 170 -3.40 -10.32 9.44
N GLY A 171 -2.98 -11.57 9.21
CA GLY A 171 -1.95 -12.19 10.07
C GLY A 171 -0.59 -11.53 9.78
N PRO A 172 0.28 -11.34 10.79
CA PRO A 172 1.60 -10.74 10.56
C PRO A 172 2.37 -11.49 9.45
N PRO A 173 3.00 -10.78 8.49
CA PRO A 173 3.82 -11.44 7.49
C PRO A 173 5.11 -11.99 8.11
N PRO A 174 5.78 -12.94 7.44
CA PRO A 174 7.10 -13.42 7.87
C PRO A 174 8.18 -12.36 7.57
N PHE A 175 8.25 -11.33 8.42
CA PHE A 175 9.13 -10.15 8.25
C PHE A 175 10.60 -10.48 7.96
N LEU A 176 11.10 -11.62 8.45
CA LEU A 176 12.49 -12.04 8.34
C LEU A 176 12.72 -13.17 7.34
N TYR A 177 11.73 -13.49 6.49
CA TYR A 177 11.91 -14.43 5.37
C TYR A 177 13.20 -14.09 4.59
N PRO A 178 14.07 -15.06 4.25
CA PRO A 178 13.84 -16.52 4.31
C PRO A 178 14.19 -17.19 5.64
N PHE A 179 14.54 -16.43 6.68
CA PHE A 179 14.84 -17.00 7.98
C PHE A 179 13.56 -17.38 8.71
N ASP A 180 13.55 -18.56 9.32
CA ASP A 180 12.45 -19.04 10.16
C ASP A 180 12.49 -18.37 11.54
N VAL A 181 12.28 -17.05 11.55
CA VAL A 181 12.29 -16.21 12.75
C VAL A 181 11.01 -15.39 12.78
N THR A 182 10.20 -15.63 13.81
CA THR A 182 8.95 -14.89 14.03
C THR A 182 9.23 -13.61 14.79
N LEU A 183 9.04 -12.46 14.14
CA LEU A 183 9.17 -11.15 14.78
C LEU A 183 7.87 -10.76 15.52
N VAL A 184 6.73 -10.99 14.88
CA VAL A 184 5.39 -10.71 15.42
C VAL A 184 4.55 -11.95 15.17
N ALA A 185 4.10 -12.60 16.23
CA ALA A 185 3.37 -13.87 16.13
C ALA A 185 1.89 -13.67 15.83
N GLU A 186 1.29 -12.61 16.37
CA GLU A 186 -0.15 -12.37 16.30
C GLU A 186 -0.45 -10.95 15.81
N ARG A 187 -1.63 -10.79 15.20
CA ARG A 187 -2.16 -9.49 14.79
C ARG A 187 -2.21 -8.55 16.01
N VAL A 188 -1.90 -7.27 15.79
CA VAL A 188 -2.08 -6.25 16.81
C VAL A 188 -3.58 -5.99 17.02
N LEU A 189 -4.11 -6.46 18.14
CA LEU A 189 -5.51 -6.24 18.52
C LEU A 189 -5.69 -4.83 19.08
N LEU A 190 -6.44 -4.00 18.35
CA LEU A 190 -6.81 -2.64 18.78
C LEU A 190 -7.98 -2.65 19.78
N HIS A 191 -8.84 -3.67 19.71
CA HIS A 191 -10.00 -3.82 20.58
C HIS A 191 -10.46 -5.30 20.60
N PRO A 192 -11.02 -5.82 21.72
CA PRO A 192 -11.51 -7.21 21.78
C PRO A 192 -12.79 -7.45 20.97
N ASP A 193 -13.67 -6.45 20.85
CA ASP A 193 -14.83 -6.52 19.94
C ASP A 193 -14.38 -6.47 18.46
N PRO A 194 -14.71 -7.47 17.63
CA PRO A 194 -14.26 -7.54 16.24
C PRO A 194 -14.69 -6.37 15.35
N THR A 195 -15.87 -5.78 15.63
CA THR A 195 -16.39 -4.65 14.86
C THR A 195 -15.58 -3.39 15.15
N THR A 196 -15.38 -3.10 16.44
CA THR A 196 -14.58 -1.97 16.91
C THR A 196 -13.13 -2.11 16.45
N HIS A 197 -12.58 -3.32 16.45
CA HIS A 197 -11.24 -3.57 15.91
C HIS A 197 -11.14 -3.24 14.41
N LEU A 198 -12.11 -3.68 13.59
CA LEU A 198 -12.15 -3.34 12.17
C LEU A 198 -12.25 -1.82 11.96
N LEU A 199 -13.14 -1.14 12.70
CA LEU A 199 -13.32 0.31 12.58
C LEU A 199 -12.07 1.08 13.01
N ALA A 200 -11.37 0.62 14.06
CA ALA A 200 -10.10 1.20 14.48
C ALA A 200 -8.99 0.98 13.43
N ALA A 201 -8.89 -0.21 12.85
CA ALA A 201 -7.94 -0.50 11.78
C ALA A 201 -8.24 0.36 10.52
N PHE A 202 -9.51 0.49 10.16
CA PHE A 202 -9.96 1.36 9.07
C PHE A 202 -9.63 2.83 9.34
N ALA A 203 -9.79 3.31 10.59
CA ALA A 203 -9.43 4.67 10.97
C ALA A 203 -7.93 4.94 10.83
N ILE A 204 -7.06 3.96 11.15
CA ILE A 204 -5.61 4.06 10.93
C ILE A 204 -5.32 4.16 9.42
N GLU A 205 -5.92 3.30 8.59
CA GLU A 205 -5.73 3.38 7.13
C GLU A 205 -6.20 4.74 6.59
N LEU A 206 -7.37 5.21 7.03
CA LEU A 206 -7.90 6.51 6.65
C LEU A 206 -7.01 7.68 7.10
N ALA A 207 -6.39 7.59 8.28
CA ALA A 207 -5.42 8.58 8.77
C ALA A 207 -4.18 8.63 7.88
N THR A 208 -3.67 7.48 7.41
CA THR A 208 -2.53 7.47 6.45
C THR A 208 -2.89 8.10 5.11
N VAL A 209 -4.12 7.90 4.62
CA VAL A 209 -4.62 8.55 3.40
C VAL A 209 -4.72 10.07 3.61
N TRP A 210 -5.30 10.51 4.72
CA TRP A 210 -5.38 11.93 5.06
C TRP A 210 -4.01 12.58 5.22
N LEU A 211 -3.03 11.89 5.81
CA LEU A 211 -1.67 12.38 5.94
C LEU A 211 -1.05 12.63 4.55
N ALA A 212 -1.24 11.74 3.60
CA ALA A 212 -0.76 11.91 2.23
C ALA A 212 -1.45 13.08 1.50
N VAL A 213 -2.77 13.17 1.60
CA VAL A 213 -3.56 14.28 1.03
C VAL A 213 -3.14 15.61 1.64
N TRP A 214 -3.06 15.69 2.96
CA TRP A 214 -2.60 16.88 3.66
C TRP A 214 -1.19 17.28 3.23
N THR A 215 -0.27 16.30 3.15
CA THR A 215 1.09 16.54 2.67
C THR A 215 1.07 17.14 1.28
N TYR A 216 0.34 16.54 0.33
CA TYR A 216 0.25 17.06 -1.03
C TYR A 216 -0.33 18.48 -1.08
N VAL A 217 -1.47 18.71 -0.42
CA VAL A 217 -2.16 20.01 -0.35
C VAL A 217 -1.24 21.09 0.23
N HIS A 218 -0.58 20.78 1.35
CA HIS A 218 0.35 21.68 2.03
C HIS A 218 1.54 22.05 1.14
N LEU A 219 2.15 21.06 0.48
CA LEU A 219 3.30 21.31 -0.41
C LEU A 219 2.91 22.08 -1.67
N ARG A 220 1.68 21.92 -2.14
CA ARG A 220 1.18 22.66 -3.31
C ARG A 220 0.61 24.04 -2.95
N GLY A 221 0.53 24.37 -1.66
CA GLY A 221 0.06 25.68 -1.20
C GLY A 221 -1.46 25.85 -1.27
N TYR A 222 -2.21 24.74 -1.31
CA TYR A 222 -3.66 24.76 -1.22
C TYR A 222 -4.12 24.79 0.24
N THR A 223 -5.36 25.26 0.47
CA THR A 223 -6.01 25.16 1.78
C THR A 223 -6.95 23.95 1.79
N LEU A 224 -6.75 23.02 2.74
CA LEU A 224 -7.52 21.77 2.76
C LEU A 224 -9.03 21.99 2.89
N THR A 225 -9.44 22.96 3.68
CA THR A 225 -10.86 23.27 3.94
C THR A 225 -11.58 23.83 2.71
N GLU A 226 -10.87 24.47 1.79
CA GLU A 226 -11.44 25.00 0.55
C GLU A 226 -11.78 23.89 -0.47
N LEU A 227 -11.18 22.72 -0.29
CA LEU A 227 -11.35 21.54 -1.16
C LEU A 227 -12.50 20.63 -0.72
N VAL A 228 -13.07 20.84 0.48
CA VAL A 228 -14.19 20.04 1.00
C VAL A 228 -15.51 20.67 0.63
N ARG A 229 -16.35 19.96 -0.13
CA ARG A 229 -17.70 20.42 -0.48
C ARG A 229 -18.77 19.89 0.47
N PRO A 230 -19.88 20.62 0.68
CA PRO A 230 -20.98 20.22 1.59
C PRO A 230 -21.57 18.83 1.30
N ARG A 231 -21.50 18.37 0.05
CA ARG A 231 -21.89 17.01 -0.37
C ARG A 231 -21.17 15.88 0.38
N ALA A 232 -20.03 16.15 1.03
CA ALA A 232 -19.41 15.18 1.94
C ALA A 232 -20.34 14.75 3.08
N ALA A 233 -21.29 15.61 3.49
CA ALA A 233 -22.28 15.29 4.52
C ALA A 233 -23.23 14.14 4.13
N LEU A 234 -23.32 13.77 2.85
CA LEU A 234 -24.09 12.58 2.43
C LEU A 234 -23.56 11.29 3.09
N GLY A 235 -22.30 11.27 3.52
CA GLY A 235 -21.73 10.18 4.31
C GLY A 235 -22.50 9.88 5.59
N ILE A 236 -23.19 10.86 6.20
CA ILE A 236 -23.99 10.67 7.42
C ILE A 236 -25.05 9.56 7.22
N GLY A 237 -25.61 9.45 6.01
CA GLY A 237 -26.61 8.45 5.68
C GLY A 237 -26.13 7.00 5.87
N TYR A 238 -24.81 6.76 5.88
CA TYR A 238 -24.24 5.43 6.11
C TYR A 238 -24.58 4.85 7.48
N ALA A 239 -24.89 5.67 8.48
CA ALA A 239 -25.35 5.18 9.78
C ALA A 239 -26.59 4.26 9.66
N ALA A 240 -27.44 4.46 8.66
CA ALA A 240 -28.59 3.59 8.43
C ALA A 240 -28.20 2.14 8.05
N ALA A 241 -26.97 1.93 7.54
CA ALA A 241 -26.50 0.61 7.14
C ALA A 241 -26.46 -0.39 8.31
N VAL A 242 -26.32 0.08 9.56
CA VAL A 242 -26.41 -0.77 10.78
C VAL A 242 -27.73 -1.53 10.86
N LEU A 243 -28.81 -0.99 10.28
CA LEU A 243 -30.15 -1.61 10.30
C LEU A 243 -30.31 -2.72 9.26
N PHE A 244 -29.45 -2.75 8.24
CA PHE A 244 -29.61 -3.62 7.07
C PHE A 244 -28.44 -4.59 6.88
N LEU A 245 -27.27 -4.28 7.44
CA LEU A 245 -26.06 -5.08 7.30
C LEU A 245 -25.67 -5.72 8.64
N PRO A 246 -25.15 -6.95 8.62
CA PRO A 246 -24.56 -7.54 9.81
C PRO A 246 -23.34 -6.72 10.27
N ALA A 247 -23.04 -6.79 11.56
CA ALA A 247 -21.85 -6.15 12.13
C ALA A 247 -20.59 -6.59 11.37
N PRO A 248 -19.77 -5.64 10.89
CA PRO A 248 -18.66 -5.96 10.03
C PRO A 248 -17.47 -6.41 10.87
N THR A 249 -16.82 -7.48 10.44
CA THR A 249 -15.60 -8.02 11.04
C THR A 249 -14.50 -8.09 9.98
N LEU A 250 -13.26 -8.37 10.37
CA LEU A 250 -12.18 -8.56 9.38
C LEU A 250 -12.49 -9.66 8.36
N GLU A 251 -13.18 -10.73 8.78
CA GLU A 251 -13.63 -11.83 7.92
C GLU A 251 -14.65 -11.39 6.85
N ARG A 252 -15.39 -10.31 7.10
CA ARG A 252 -16.42 -9.75 6.21
C ARG A 252 -16.13 -8.31 5.81
N SER A 253 -14.88 -7.91 5.90
CA SER A 253 -14.42 -6.52 5.72
C SER A 253 -14.73 -5.98 4.33
N ALA A 254 -14.72 -6.83 3.30
CA ALA A 254 -15.04 -6.45 1.93
C ALA A 254 -16.40 -5.74 1.82
N HIS A 255 -17.45 -6.27 2.47
CA HIS A 255 -18.78 -5.66 2.40
C HIS A 255 -18.81 -4.25 3.00
N PHE A 256 -18.14 -4.06 4.14
CA PHE A 256 -17.99 -2.76 4.77
C PHE A 256 -17.18 -1.80 3.90
N VAL A 257 -15.97 -2.20 3.49
CA VAL A 257 -15.06 -1.36 2.71
C VAL A 257 -15.68 -0.95 1.37
N PHE A 258 -16.26 -1.87 0.60
CA PHE A 258 -16.87 -1.52 -0.69
C PHE A 258 -18.10 -0.60 -0.52
N SER A 259 -18.93 -0.81 0.51
CA SER A 259 -20.11 0.03 0.72
C SER A 259 -19.76 1.43 1.24
N VAL A 260 -18.76 1.58 2.12
CA VAL A 260 -18.32 2.91 2.57
C VAL A 260 -17.61 3.67 1.45
N LEU A 261 -16.81 2.99 0.62
CA LEU A 261 -16.16 3.60 -0.56
C LEU A 261 -17.17 4.03 -1.63
N ALA A 262 -18.27 3.29 -1.80
CA ALA A 262 -19.35 3.69 -2.70
C ALA A 262 -19.94 5.07 -2.32
N LEU A 263 -19.98 5.41 -1.02
CA LEU A 263 -20.40 6.76 -0.60
C LEU A 263 -19.36 7.83 -0.94
N GLY A 264 -18.07 7.49 -0.98
CA GLY A 264 -17.03 8.36 -1.51
C GLY A 264 -17.29 8.74 -2.97
N VAL A 265 -17.79 7.78 -3.77
CA VAL A 265 -18.17 8.01 -5.18
C VAL A 265 -19.44 8.87 -5.28
N ILE A 266 -20.43 8.66 -4.42
CA ILE A 266 -21.67 9.47 -4.39
C ILE A 266 -21.37 10.91 -3.92
N GLY A 267 -20.45 11.07 -2.96
CA GLY A 267 -19.97 12.37 -2.50
C GLY A 267 -19.09 13.09 -3.52
N ALA A 268 -18.49 12.36 -4.48
CA ALA A 268 -17.73 12.91 -5.59
C ALA A 268 -18.68 13.36 -6.75
N PRO A 269 -18.28 14.32 -7.61
CA PRO A 269 -19.08 14.67 -8.77
C PRO A 269 -19.16 13.47 -9.73
N VAL A 270 -20.28 13.35 -10.43
CA VAL A 270 -20.61 12.24 -11.35
C VAL A 270 -19.59 12.05 -12.48
N ARG A 271 -18.73 13.05 -12.73
CA ARG A 271 -17.67 13.02 -13.76
C ARG A 271 -16.35 13.61 -13.23
N PRO A 272 -15.64 12.88 -12.35
CA PRO A 272 -14.50 13.38 -11.57
C PRO A 272 -13.30 13.81 -12.42
N PHE A 273 -13.21 13.33 -13.66
CA PHE A 273 -12.11 13.61 -14.60
C PHE A 273 -12.57 14.32 -15.88
N SER A 274 -13.73 14.97 -15.85
CA SER A 274 -14.20 15.77 -16.98
C SER A 274 -13.52 17.15 -17.01
N HIS A 275 -13.38 17.72 -18.21
CA HIS A 275 -12.86 19.07 -18.37
C HIS A 275 -13.67 20.07 -17.53
N GLY A 276 -12.98 20.84 -16.67
CA GLY A 276 -13.59 21.81 -15.77
C GLY A 276 -13.90 21.29 -14.36
N VAL A 277 -13.68 20.00 -14.08
CA VAL A 277 -13.79 19.45 -12.72
C VAL A 277 -12.43 19.47 -12.03
N ASP A 278 -12.39 20.07 -10.84
CA ASP A 278 -11.23 19.98 -9.97
C ASP A 278 -11.15 18.58 -9.37
N TRP A 279 -10.19 17.79 -9.87
CA TRP A 279 -9.95 16.42 -9.42
C TRP A 279 -9.50 16.38 -7.96
N LEU A 280 -8.77 17.39 -7.48
CA LEU A 280 -8.25 17.41 -6.11
C LEU A 280 -9.39 17.68 -5.14
N GLU A 281 -10.23 18.67 -5.43
CA GLU A 281 -11.47 18.91 -4.69
C GLU A 281 -12.36 17.66 -4.64
N THR A 282 -12.47 16.97 -5.77
CA THR A 282 -13.24 15.74 -5.89
C THR A 282 -12.73 14.64 -4.97
N VAL A 283 -11.41 14.38 -5.00
CA VAL A 283 -10.77 13.38 -4.15
C VAL A 283 -10.92 13.74 -2.68
N VAL A 284 -10.64 14.99 -2.31
CA VAL A 284 -10.74 15.47 -0.91
C VAL A 284 -12.17 15.40 -0.40
N THR A 285 -13.15 15.77 -1.23
CA THR A 285 -14.56 15.66 -0.86
C THR A 285 -15.00 14.20 -0.69
N GLY A 286 -14.61 13.32 -1.61
CA GLY A 286 -14.92 11.88 -1.51
C GLY A 286 -14.30 11.26 -0.25
N LEU A 287 -13.05 11.61 0.07
CA LEU A 287 -12.37 11.18 1.30
C LEU A 287 -13.07 11.70 2.57
N ALA A 288 -13.52 12.95 2.55
CA ALA A 288 -14.33 13.52 3.64
C ALA A 288 -15.67 12.78 3.79
N ALA A 289 -16.33 12.41 2.69
CA ALA A 289 -17.57 11.63 2.73
C ALA A 289 -17.35 10.24 3.37
N VAL A 290 -16.28 9.54 2.98
CA VAL A 290 -15.89 8.25 3.58
C VAL A 290 -15.58 8.40 5.07
N THR A 291 -14.91 9.49 5.46
CA THR A 291 -14.58 9.77 6.87
C THR A 291 -15.84 9.99 7.69
N ILE A 292 -16.75 10.83 7.20
CA ILE A 292 -18.03 11.10 7.86
C ILE A 292 -18.87 9.83 7.95
N ALA A 293 -18.90 9.02 6.89
CA ALA A 293 -19.60 7.74 6.88
C ALA A 293 -19.05 6.76 7.92
N ALA A 294 -17.72 6.62 8.01
CA ALA A 294 -17.08 5.76 8.99
C ALA A 294 -17.35 6.22 10.43
N LEU A 295 -17.31 7.52 10.70
CA LEU A 295 -17.66 8.08 12.02
C LEU A 295 -19.13 7.87 12.37
N ALA A 296 -20.04 8.15 11.42
CA ALA A 296 -21.47 7.97 11.61
C ALA A 296 -21.83 6.51 11.90
N TYR A 297 -21.17 5.59 11.20
CA TYR A 297 -21.33 4.15 11.39
C TYR A 297 -20.73 3.67 12.72
N ALA A 298 -19.55 4.17 13.11
CA ALA A 298 -18.95 3.86 14.40
C ALA A 298 -19.82 4.32 15.59
N MET A 299 -20.38 5.54 15.51
CA MET A 299 -21.34 6.04 16.52
C MET A 299 -22.61 5.16 16.57
N ALA A 300 -23.13 4.74 15.41
CA ALA A 300 -24.32 3.88 15.36
C ALA A 300 -24.12 2.49 15.99
N TYR A 301 -22.89 1.97 15.99
CA TYR A 301 -22.51 0.75 16.73
C TYR A 301 -22.11 0.99 18.19
N GLY A 302 -22.07 2.24 18.66
CA GLY A 302 -21.59 2.59 20.00
C GLY A 302 -20.09 2.35 20.21
N ALA A 303 -19.31 2.34 19.13
CA ALA A 303 -17.86 2.17 19.18
C ALA A 303 -17.12 3.47 19.59
N ILE A 304 -17.80 4.61 19.50
CA ILE A 304 -17.37 5.95 19.97
C ILE A 304 -18.58 6.76 20.45
#